data_AF-A0AA42U828-F1
#
_entry.id   AF-A0AA42U828-F1
#
_cell.length_a   1.000
_cell.length_b   1.000
_cell.length_c   1.000
_cell.angle_alpha   90.00
_cell.angle_beta   90.00
_cell.angle_gamma   90.00
#
_symmetry.space_group_name_H-M   'P 1'
#
loop_
_entity.id
_entity.type
_entity.pdbx_description
1 polymer ?
#
loop_
_entity_poly.entity_id
_entity_poly.type
_entity_poly.pdbx_seq_one_letter_code
_entity_poly.pdbx_strand_id
1 'polypeptide(L)'
;IYVSNLWWDKVERNADDYIVSQITLTAGEGKTPRGIHVGSTAMELSNAYGKGQMENDAGEQWCFYQLGNKLLSFGIKDSKVVTITMNYDNGAQE
;
A
#
# COMPACT_ATOMS: atom_id res chain seq x y z
N ILE A 1 3.58 8.21 8.89
CA ILE A 1 2.91 8.12 7.57
C ILE A 1 3.81 8.80 6.57
N TYR A 2 4.11 8.12 5.46
CA TYR A 2 4.86 8.69 4.34
C TYR A 2 3.96 8.77 3.12
N VAL A 3 4.11 9.82 2.32
CA VAL A 3 3.34 10.05 1.09
C VAL A 3 4.29 10.50 0.00
N SER A 4 4.11 9.97 -1.21
CA SER A 4 4.81 10.43 -2.41
C SER A 4 3.81 10.88 -3.47
N ASN A 5 4.22 11.86 -4.28
CA ASN A 5 3.43 12.39 -5.37
C ASN A 5 3.98 11.88 -6.70
N LEU A 6 3.07 11.68 -7.65
CA LEU A 6 3.44 11.50 -9.05
C LEU A 6 3.89 12.86 -9.64
N TRP A 7 4.81 12.82 -10.61
CA TRP A 7 5.29 14.00 -11.35
C TRP A 7 5.85 15.12 -10.45
N TRP A 8 6.56 14.75 -9.39
CA TRP A 8 7.20 15.72 -8.50
C TRP A 8 8.17 16.64 -9.26
N ASP A 9 8.66 16.25 -10.42
CA ASP A 9 9.66 16.94 -11.22
C ASP A 9 9.07 17.82 -12.34
N LYS A 10 7.74 17.88 -12.53
CA LYS A 10 7.12 18.75 -13.53
C LYS A 10 7.38 20.25 -13.24
N VAL A 11 7.81 20.97 -14.27
CA VAL A 11 8.25 22.37 -14.24
C VAL A 11 7.07 23.35 -14.04
N GLU A 12 5.92 23.07 -14.64
CA GLU A 12 4.67 23.83 -14.44
C GLU A 12 3.66 22.93 -13.73
N ARG A 13 3.43 23.16 -12.43
CA ARG A 13 2.44 22.41 -11.64
C ARG A 13 1.15 23.21 -11.51
N ASN A 14 0.02 22.58 -11.81
CA ASN A 14 -1.28 23.01 -11.29
C ASN A 14 -1.60 22.25 -9.98
N ALA A 15 -2.35 22.88 -9.06
CA ALA A 15 -2.89 22.19 -7.89
C ALA A 15 -3.78 21.00 -8.29
N ASP A 16 -4.43 21.07 -9.46
CA ASP A 16 -5.24 19.99 -10.01
C ASP A 16 -4.41 18.79 -10.50
N ASP A 17 -3.10 18.93 -10.66
CA ASP A 17 -2.19 17.86 -11.12
C ASP A 17 -1.61 17.03 -9.96
N TYR A 18 -1.94 17.36 -8.70
CA TYR A 18 -1.42 16.66 -7.53
C TYR A 18 -2.07 15.28 -7.35
N ILE A 19 -1.43 14.26 -7.92
CA ILE A 19 -1.82 12.87 -7.77
C ILE A 19 -0.87 12.20 -6.76
N VAL A 20 -1.43 11.64 -5.69
CA VAL A 20 -0.67 10.81 -4.73
C VAL A 20 -0.36 9.46 -5.38
N SER A 21 0.92 9.13 -5.51
CA SER A 21 1.37 7.86 -6.10
C SER A 21 1.47 6.75 -5.06
N GLN A 22 1.90 7.07 -3.83
CA GLN A 22 1.96 6.10 -2.74
C GLN A 22 1.63 6.73 -1.39
N ILE A 23 0.90 5.99 -0.56
CA ILE A 23 0.79 6.22 0.89
C ILE A 23 1.34 5.01 1.61
N THR A 24 2.24 5.23 2.56
CA THR A 24 2.88 4.17 3.35
C THR A 24 2.67 4.38 4.85
N LEU A 25 2.13 3.34 5.49
CA LEU A 25 1.92 3.25 6.94
C LEU A 25 2.90 2.22 7.52
N THR A 26 3.80 2.67 8.38
CA THR A 26 4.76 1.82 9.11
C THR A 26 4.55 1.83 10.63
N ALA A 27 3.72 2.75 11.14
CA ALA A 27 3.33 2.88 12.54
C ALA A 27 2.15 3.86 12.69
N GLY A 28 1.45 3.80 13.83
CA GLY A 28 0.40 4.74 14.24
C GLY A 28 -1.02 4.17 14.17
N GLU A 29 -2.02 5.01 14.48
CA GLU A 29 -3.45 4.62 14.55
C GLU A 29 -4.15 4.51 13.18
N GLY A 30 -3.40 4.68 12.09
CA GLY A 30 -3.94 4.57 10.73
C GLY A 30 -4.42 3.15 10.45
N LYS A 31 -5.69 3.01 10.07
CA LYS A 31 -6.30 1.74 9.66
C LYS A 31 -6.88 1.86 8.26
N THR A 32 -6.86 0.76 7.53
CA THR A 32 -7.61 0.64 6.29
C THR A 32 -9.12 0.70 6.58
N PRO A 33 -9.97 0.98 5.58
CA PRO A 33 -11.42 0.98 5.76
C PRO A 33 -12.00 -0.35 6.28
N ARG A 34 -11.31 -1.48 6.06
CA ARG A 34 -11.69 -2.79 6.59
C ARG A 34 -11.02 -3.13 7.92
N GLY A 35 -10.44 -2.13 8.59
CA GLY A 35 -9.94 -2.24 9.96
C GLY A 35 -8.52 -2.80 10.11
N ILE A 36 -7.80 -3.08 9.02
CA ILE A 36 -6.42 -3.59 9.11
C ILE A 36 -5.46 -2.43 9.40
N HIS A 37 -4.55 -2.64 10.34
CA HIS A 37 -3.54 -1.68 10.74
C HIS A 37 -2.20 -2.39 10.94
N VAL A 38 -1.13 -1.60 11.13
CA VAL A 38 0.17 -2.17 11.52
C VAL A 38 0.01 -2.86 12.88
N GLY A 39 0.44 -4.11 12.96
CA GLY A 39 0.26 -4.99 14.11
C GLY A 39 -0.88 -6.00 13.99
N SER A 40 -1.83 -5.81 13.06
CA SER A 40 -2.87 -6.83 12.78
C SER A 40 -2.21 -8.14 12.33
N THR A 41 -2.84 -9.26 12.66
CA THR A 41 -2.40 -10.59 12.26
C THR A 41 -2.70 -10.87 10.79
N ALA A 42 -1.93 -11.78 10.18
CA ALA A 42 -2.20 -12.27 8.84
C ALA A 42 -3.60 -12.92 8.72
N MET A 43 -4.11 -13.50 9.81
CA MET A 43 -5.46 -14.06 9.87
C MET A 43 -6.54 -12.98 9.84
N GLU A 44 -6.39 -11.89 10.62
CA GLU A 44 -7.30 -10.74 10.55
C GLU A 44 -7.31 -10.12 9.16
N LEU A 45 -6.13 -9.98 8.53
CA LEU A 45 -6.00 -9.53 7.15
C LEU A 45 -6.78 -10.44 6.19
N SER A 46 -6.56 -11.75 6.27
CA SER A 46 -7.26 -12.73 5.42
C SER A 46 -8.78 -12.73 5.65
N ASN A 47 -9.24 -12.48 6.88
CA ASN A 47 -10.67 -12.39 7.20
C ASN A 47 -11.30 -11.11 6.62
N ALA A 48 -10.56 -9.99 6.65
CA ALA A 48 -11.07 -8.70 6.18
C ALA A 48 -11.05 -8.56 4.65
N TYR A 49 -10.04 -9.13 3.98
CA TYR A 49 -9.84 -8.94 2.54
C TYR A 49 -9.93 -10.23 1.71
N GLY A 50 -9.99 -11.40 2.34
CA GLY A 50 -9.93 -12.69 1.64
C GLY A 50 -8.51 -13.06 1.24
N LYS A 51 -8.39 -14.09 0.39
CA LYS A 51 -7.10 -14.58 -0.12
C LYS A 51 -6.46 -13.54 -1.06
N GLY A 52 -5.33 -12.98 -0.65
CA GLY A 52 -4.49 -12.12 -1.49
C GLY A 52 -3.45 -12.91 -2.29
N GLN A 53 -2.74 -12.21 -3.17
CA GLN A 53 -1.54 -12.75 -3.82
C GLN A 53 -0.37 -12.65 -2.84
N MET A 54 0.29 -13.78 -2.57
CA MET A 54 1.41 -13.83 -1.63
C MET A 54 2.72 -13.90 -2.41
N GLU A 55 3.67 -13.06 -2.06
CA GLU A 55 5.06 -13.17 -2.51
C GLU A 55 5.98 -13.29 -1.30
N ASN A 56 7.04 -14.07 -1.46
CA ASN A 56 8.11 -14.17 -0.49
C ASN A 56 9.41 -13.94 -1.25
N ASP A 57 10.04 -12.79 -1.03
CA ASP A 57 11.33 -12.47 -1.63
C ASP A 57 12.32 -12.01 -0.56
N ALA A 58 13.55 -12.51 -0.63
CA ALA A 58 14.64 -12.16 0.29
C ALA A 58 14.31 -12.19 1.80
N GLY A 59 13.35 -13.03 2.23
CA GLY A 59 12.90 -13.11 3.63
C GLY A 59 11.82 -12.09 4.02
N GLU A 60 11.33 -11.32 3.07
CA GLU A 60 10.17 -10.45 3.20
C GLU A 60 8.93 -11.14 2.61
N GLN A 61 7.87 -11.20 3.41
CA GLN A 61 6.59 -11.74 2.97
C GLN A 61 5.64 -10.58 2.69
N TRP A 62 5.00 -10.62 1.53
CA TRP A 62 4.05 -9.59 1.10
C TRP A 62 2.72 -10.21 0.67
N CYS A 63 1.63 -9.52 0.98
CA CYS A 63 0.28 -9.85 0.53
C CYS A 63 -0.30 -8.68 -0.28
N PHE A 64 -0.79 -8.96 -1.49
CA PHE A 64 -1.21 -7.97 -2.46
C PHE A 64 -2.68 -8.12 -2.86
N TYR A 65 -3.33 -6.97 -3.05
CA TYR A 65 -4.66 -6.83 -3.61
C TYR A 65 -4.65 -5.75 -4.69
N GLN A 66 -4.81 -6.15 -5.95
CA GLN A 66 -4.83 -5.24 -7.10
C GLN A 66 -6.26 -5.00 -7.58
N LEU A 67 -6.60 -3.74 -7.83
CA LEU A 67 -7.85 -3.33 -8.49
C LEU A 67 -7.55 -2.30 -9.57
N GLY A 68 -7.47 -2.76 -10.81
CA GLY A 68 -7.04 -1.94 -11.94
C GLY A 68 -5.65 -1.37 -11.67
N ASN A 69 -5.59 -0.05 -11.55
CA ASN A 69 -4.36 0.71 -11.36
C ASN A 69 -4.05 1.05 -9.88
N LYS A 70 -4.78 0.43 -8.95
CA LYS A 70 -4.55 0.56 -7.51
C LYS A 70 -3.98 -0.75 -6.97
N LEU A 71 -2.92 -0.65 -6.17
CA LEU A 71 -2.31 -1.79 -5.50
C LEU A 71 -2.24 -1.52 -4.00
N LEU A 72 -2.96 -2.32 -3.22
CA LEU A 72 -2.89 -2.34 -1.77
C LEU A 72 -2.00 -3.51 -1.34
N SER A 73 -0.92 -3.22 -0.63
CA SER A 73 0.06 -4.22 -0.22
C SER A 73 0.28 -4.20 1.29
N PHE A 74 0.50 -5.39 1.85
CA PHE A 74 0.77 -5.59 3.26
C PHE A 74 2.09 -6.35 3.41
N GLY A 75 3.08 -5.71 4.03
CA GLY A 75 4.30 -6.37 4.45
C GLY A 75 4.01 -7.17 5.72
N ILE A 76 4.40 -8.43 5.74
CA ILE A 76 4.12 -9.38 6.82
C ILE A 76 5.45 -9.90 7.37
N LYS A 77 5.57 -9.87 8.70
CA LYS A 77 6.68 -10.46 9.44
C LYS A 77 6.16 -11.10 10.71
N ASP A 78 6.62 -12.31 11.03
CA ASP A 78 6.18 -13.07 12.21
C ASP A 78 4.63 -13.16 12.30
N SER A 79 3.99 -13.39 11.15
CA SER A 79 2.53 -13.45 10.97
C SER A 79 1.77 -12.17 11.34
N LYS A 80 2.44 -11.02 11.40
CA LYS A 80 1.85 -9.69 11.63
C LYS A 80 2.13 -8.73 10.49
N VAL A 81 1.18 -7.86 10.22
CA VAL A 81 1.33 -6.73 9.30
C VAL A 81 2.31 -5.74 9.92
N VAL A 82 3.40 -5.44 9.23
CA VAL A 82 4.42 -4.45 9.65
C VAL A 82 4.40 -3.19 8.80
N THR A 83 3.89 -3.28 7.57
CA THR A 83 3.81 -2.17 6.62
C THR A 83 2.53 -2.28 5.80
N ILE A 84 1.88 -1.16 5.53
CA ILE A 84 0.76 -1.06 4.60
C ILE A 84 1.10 -0.02 3.55
N THR A 85 1.01 -0.37 2.27
CA THR A 85 1.20 0.57 1.16
C THR A 85 -0.04 0.60 0.28
N MET A 86 -0.48 1.80 -0.09
CA MET A 86 -1.49 2.03 -1.12
C MET A 86 -0.80 2.73 -2.27
N ASN A 87 -0.72 2.07 -3.41
CA ASN A 87 -0.08 2.60 -4.61
C ASN A 87 -1.14 2.89 -5.67
N TYR A 88 -0.95 3.99 -6.39
CA TYR A 88 -1.71 4.36 -7.57
C TYR A 88 -0.75 4.45 -8.74
N ASP A 89 -0.89 3.52 -9.68
CA ASP A 89 -0.24 3.58 -10.98
C ASP A 89 -1.10 4.44 -11.90
N ASN A 90 -0.54 5.50 -12.47
CA ASN A 90 -1.28 6.35 -13.41
C ASN A 90 -0.97 6.02 -14.87
N GLY A 91 -0.35 4.88 -15.15
CA GLY A 91 0.12 4.53 -16.48
C GLY A 91 1.13 5.57 -16.94
N ALA A 92 2.34 5.54 -16.37
CA ALA A 92 3.44 6.31 -16.94
C ALA A 92 3.57 5.91 -18.41
N GLN A 93 3.14 6.79 -19.32
CA GLN A 93 3.67 6.76 -20.67
C GLN A 93 5.14 7.16 -20.52
N GLU A 94 6.03 6.20 -20.77
CA GLU A 94 7.44 6.46 -21.05
C GLU A 94 7.59 7.45 -22.22
#